data_AF-A0A519Z986-F1
#
_entry.id   AF-A0A519Z986-F1
#
_cell.length_a   1.000
_cell.length_b   1.000
_cell.length_c   1.000
_cell.angle_alpha   90.00
_cell.angle_beta   90.00
_cell.angle_gamma   90.00
#
_symmetry.space_group_name_H-M   'P 1'
#
loop_
_entity.id
_entity.type
_entity.pdbx_description
1 polymer ?
#
loop_
_entity_poly.entity_id
_entity_poly.type
_entity_poly.pdbx_seq_one_letter_code
_entity_poly.pdbx_strand_id
1 'polypeptide(L)'
;MAGGKETTRQRMINIMYLVLLAMLALNVSDTILQAFKTINDSLETSKNNANTSIEQVLANFEATKAKDDPINNKPLLDKAKQAKAYADELNGYIESIKKQFLQRGNGIDPETNDFKQRDNLDIAQDIMINGKEGIKLKKMINET
;
A
#
# COMPACT_ATOMS: atom_id res chain seq x y z
N MET A 1 -46.06 -28.14 -14.02
CA MET A 1 -45.12 -27.09 -13.56
C MET A 1 -44.94 -26.10 -14.70
N ALA A 2 -45.36 -24.86 -14.50
CA ALA A 2 -45.53 -23.86 -15.55
C ALA A 2 -44.19 -23.39 -16.13
N GLY A 3 -43.72 -24.05 -17.19
CA GLY A 3 -42.59 -23.64 -18.03
C GLY A 3 -43.02 -22.64 -19.10
N GLY A 4 -43.71 -21.56 -18.72
CA GLY A 4 -43.97 -20.46 -19.65
C GLY A 4 -42.64 -19.82 -20.03
N LYS A 5 -42.30 -19.79 -21.32
CA LYS A 5 -41.15 -19.02 -21.82
C LYS A 5 -41.31 -17.59 -21.32
N GLU A 6 -40.37 -17.13 -20.50
CA GLU A 6 -40.35 -15.75 -20.03
C GLU A 6 -40.56 -14.79 -21.20
N THR A 7 -41.47 -13.84 -21.02
CA THR A 7 -41.70 -12.79 -22.01
C THR A 7 -40.42 -11.98 -22.20
N THR A 8 -40.20 -11.43 -23.40
CA THR A 8 -39.03 -10.57 -23.68
C THR A 8 -38.89 -9.44 -22.66
N ARG A 9 -40.02 -8.93 -22.13
CA ARG A 9 -40.06 -7.93 -21.06
C ARG A 9 -39.53 -8.48 -19.73
N GLN A 10 -39.94 -9.68 -19.31
CA GLN A 10 -39.43 -10.32 -18.09
C GLN A 10 -37.93 -10.62 -18.21
N ARG A 11 -37.48 -11.07 -19.39
CA ARG A 11 -36.04 -11.23 -19.65
C ARG A 11 -35.26 -9.93 -19.50
N MET A 12 -35.77 -8.82 -20.02
CA MET A 12 -35.15 -7.50 -19.84
C MET A 12 -35.12 -7.08 -18.36
N ILE A 13 -36.22 -7.28 -17.63
CA ILE A 13 -36.28 -6.97 -16.19
C ILE A 13 -35.29 -7.84 -15.40
N ASN A 14 -35.19 -9.12 -15.70
CA ASN A 14 -34.27 -10.05 -15.04
C ASN A 14 -32.82 -9.71 -15.33
N ILE A 15 -32.48 -9.32 -16.56
CA ILE A 15 -31.14 -8.82 -16.90
C ILE A 15 -30.84 -7.52 -16.15
N MET A 16 -31.79 -6.57 -16.08
CA MET A 16 -31.59 -5.34 -15.31
C MET A 16 -31.37 -5.61 -13.82
N TYR A 17 -32.12 -6.55 -13.23
CA TYR A 17 -31.93 -6.94 -11.83
C TYR A 17 -30.56 -7.57 -11.59
N LEU A 18 -30.10 -8.45 -12.48
CA LEU A 18 -28.76 -9.04 -12.39
C LEU A 18 -27.65 -7.99 -12.52
N VAL A 19 -27.81 -7.01 -13.42
CA VAL A 19 -26.84 -5.90 -13.57
C VAL A 19 -26.84 -5.01 -12.33
N LEU A 20 -28.00 -4.66 -11.78
CA LEU A 20 -28.11 -3.88 -10.54
C LEU A 20 -27.49 -4.61 -9.35
N LEU A 21 -27.78 -5.92 -9.21
CA LEU A 21 -27.19 -6.75 -8.17
C LEU A 21 -25.67 -6.82 -8.30
N ALA A 22 -25.16 -6.94 -9.53
CA ALA A 22 -23.73 -6.93 -9.81
C ALA A 22 -23.09 -5.57 -9.47
N MET A 23 -23.73 -4.44 -9.82
CA MET A 23 -23.24 -3.11 -9.45
C MET A 23 -23.20 -2.90 -7.94
N LEU A 24 -24.23 -3.36 -7.22
CA LEU A 24 -24.30 -3.25 -5.77
C LEU A 24 -23.23 -4.12 -5.10
N ALA A 25 -22.92 -5.29 -5.68
CA ALA A 25 -21.86 -6.19 -5.20
C ALA A 25 -20.45 -5.69 -5.52
N LEU A 26 -20.27 -4.93 -6.61
CA LEU A 26 -18.97 -4.32 -6.97
C LEU A 26 -18.64 -3.10 -6.11
N ASN A 27 -19.63 -2.47 -5.49
CA ASN A 27 -19.39 -1.36 -4.57
C ASN A 27 -18.81 -1.87 -3.24
N VAL A 28 -17.62 -1.38 -2.90
CA VAL A 28 -17.00 -1.63 -1.59
C VAL A 28 -17.69 -0.76 -0.54
N SER A 29 -18.00 -1.33 0.63
CA SER A 29 -18.65 -0.56 1.71
C SER A 29 -17.72 0.52 2.27
N ASP A 30 -18.24 1.73 2.46
CA ASP A 30 -17.52 2.84 3.09
C ASP A 30 -16.97 2.52 4.48
N THR A 31 -17.69 1.67 5.24
CA THR A 31 -17.24 1.24 6.57
C THR A 31 -15.97 0.39 6.50
N ILE A 32 -15.86 -0.46 5.48
CA ILE A 32 -14.69 -1.29 5.22
C ILE A 32 -13.51 -0.42 4.78
N LEU A 33 -13.75 0.53 3.87
CA LEU A 33 -12.73 1.47 3.41
C LEU A 33 -12.21 2.36 4.56
N GLN A 34 -13.09 2.79 5.45
CA GLN A 34 -12.69 3.51 6.65
C GLN A 34 -11.82 2.66 7.57
N ALA A 35 -12.14 1.37 7.76
CA ALA A 35 -11.30 0.47 8.54
C ALA A 35 -9.91 0.28 7.91
N PHE A 36 -9.83 0.15 6.57
CA PHE A 36 -8.53 0.10 5.87
C PHE A 36 -7.71 1.38 6.08
N LYS A 37 -8.36 2.55 6.02
CA LYS A 37 -7.69 3.82 6.31
C LYS A 37 -7.12 3.85 7.73
N THR A 38 -7.92 3.47 8.73
CA THR A 38 -7.45 3.42 10.13
C THR A 38 -6.27 2.48 10.32
N ILE A 39 -6.28 1.32 9.65
CA ILE A 39 -5.13 0.39 9.66
C ILE A 39 -3.91 1.06 9.04
N ASN A 40 -4.05 1.72 7.89
CA ASN A 40 -2.96 2.42 7.24
C ASN A 40 -2.35 3.53 8.13
N ASP A 41 -3.18 4.35 8.76
CA ASP A 41 -2.72 5.43 9.66
C ASP A 41 -1.96 4.87 10.87
N SER A 42 -2.41 3.74 11.41
CA SER A 42 -1.73 3.01 12.49
C SER A 42 -0.37 2.44 12.05
N LEU A 43 -0.31 1.88 10.84
CA LEU A 43 0.94 1.35 10.27
C LEU A 43 1.94 2.48 9.99
N GLU A 44 1.51 3.62 9.46
CA GLU A 44 2.40 4.76 9.20
C GLU A 44 2.94 5.35 10.52
N THR A 45 2.10 5.42 11.55
CA THR A 45 2.53 5.82 12.90
C THR A 45 3.57 4.84 13.46
N SER A 46 3.33 3.53 13.31
CA SER A 46 4.24 2.49 13.78
C SER A 46 5.58 2.53 13.04
N LYS A 47 5.56 2.71 11.72
CA LYS A 47 6.74 2.90 10.86
C LYS A 47 7.56 4.11 11.33
N ASN A 48 6.93 5.25 11.56
CA ASN A 48 7.61 6.46 12.00
C ASN A 48 8.27 6.29 13.38
N ASN A 49 7.59 5.62 14.31
CA ASN A 49 8.14 5.30 15.62
C ASN A 49 9.35 4.36 15.53
N ALA A 50 9.25 3.31 14.70
CA ALA A 50 10.35 2.37 14.47
C ALA A 50 11.56 3.08 13.84
N ASN A 51 11.34 3.91 12.82
CA ASN A 51 12.41 4.69 12.18
C ASN A 51 13.10 5.62 13.17
N THR A 52 12.33 6.38 13.96
CA THR A 52 12.88 7.28 14.99
C THR A 52 13.73 6.51 16.01
N SER A 53 13.24 5.35 16.47
CA SER A 53 13.96 4.50 17.41
C SER A 53 15.28 3.98 16.82
N ILE A 54 15.26 3.49 15.58
CA ILE A 54 16.45 3.01 14.86
C ILE A 54 17.48 4.14 14.71
N GLU A 55 17.04 5.34 14.33
CA GLU A 55 17.94 6.49 14.18
C GLU A 55 18.59 6.90 15.51
N GLN A 56 17.83 6.91 16.60
CA GLN A 56 18.35 7.19 17.93
C GLN A 56 19.38 6.14 18.37
N VAL A 57 19.08 4.85 18.15
CA VAL A 57 20.01 3.76 18.49
C VAL A 57 21.31 3.87 17.70
N LEU A 58 21.24 4.13 16.39
CA LEU A 58 22.42 4.30 15.54
C LEU A 58 23.23 5.53 15.96
N ALA A 59 22.59 6.67 16.19
CA ALA A 59 23.27 7.89 16.64
C ALA A 59 23.97 7.69 17.99
N ASN A 60 23.31 7.02 18.94
CA ASN A 60 23.88 6.70 20.24
C ASN A 60 25.07 5.74 20.11
N PHE A 61 24.99 4.75 19.23
CA PHE A 61 26.06 3.80 18.97
C PHE A 61 27.30 4.49 18.37
N GLU A 62 27.10 5.42 17.43
CA GLU A 62 28.17 6.26 16.86
C GLU A 62 28.80 7.20 17.89
N ALA A 63 27.98 7.77 18.78
CA ALA A 63 28.44 8.73 19.77
C ALA A 63 29.25 8.10 20.92
N THR A 64 29.02 6.81 21.22
CA THR A 64 29.59 6.07 22.36
C THR A 64 30.54 4.95 21.91
N LYS A 65 29.97 3.78 21.61
CA LYS A 65 30.71 2.52 21.41
C LYS A 65 31.67 2.56 20.23
N ALA A 66 31.32 3.27 19.15
CA ALA A 66 32.22 3.42 18.01
C ALA A 66 33.51 4.20 18.34
N LYS A 67 33.48 5.06 19.36
CA LYS A 67 34.66 5.82 19.83
C LYS A 67 35.49 5.04 20.86
N ASP A 68 34.83 4.24 21.69
CA ASP A 68 35.48 3.49 22.77
C ASP A 68 36.29 2.29 22.26
N ASP A 69 35.79 1.59 21.24
CA ASP A 69 36.52 0.48 20.57
C ASP A 69 36.31 0.53 19.06
N PRO A 70 37.09 1.34 18.34
CA PRO A 70 36.93 1.53 16.90
C PRO A 70 37.23 0.27 16.08
N ILE A 71 38.07 -0.64 16.58
CA ILE A 71 38.53 -1.81 15.83
C ILE A 71 37.40 -2.83 15.69
N ASN A 72 36.65 -3.07 16.77
CA ASN A 72 35.54 -4.02 16.76
C ASN A 72 34.20 -3.40 16.35
N ASN A 73 33.96 -2.12 16.66
CA ASN A 73 32.64 -1.50 16.48
C ASN A 73 32.44 -0.81 15.12
N LYS A 74 33.52 -0.43 14.42
CA LYS A 74 33.44 0.14 13.07
C LYS A 74 32.84 -0.82 12.02
N PRO A 75 33.25 -2.10 11.91
CA PRO A 75 32.62 -3.01 10.95
C PRO A 75 31.15 -3.30 11.26
N LEU A 76 30.75 -3.25 12.54
CA LEU A 76 29.34 -3.36 12.94
C LEU A 76 28.53 -2.13 12.51
N LEU A 77 29.09 -0.93 12.70
CA LEU A 77 28.48 0.32 12.26
C LEU A 77 28.32 0.36 10.74
N ASP A 78 29.36 -0.06 10.00
CA ASP A 78 29.34 -0.07 8.53
C ASP A 78 28.25 -1.03 8.01
N LYS A 79 28.10 -2.22 8.62
CA LYS A 79 27.00 -3.15 8.30
C LYS A 79 25.63 -2.55 8.62
N ALA A 80 25.48 -1.85 9.75
CA ALA A 80 24.23 -1.21 10.11
C ALA A 80 23.86 -0.08 9.13
N LYS A 81 24.84 0.69 8.66
CA LYS A 81 24.67 1.70 7.62
C LYS A 81 24.29 1.09 6.27
N GLN A 82 24.90 -0.02 5.90
CA GLN A 82 24.54 -0.76 4.69
C GLN A 82 23.10 -1.26 4.76
N ALA A 83 22.70 -1.87 5.88
CA ALA A 83 21.31 -2.30 6.09
C ALA A 83 20.32 -1.13 6.02
N LYS A 84 20.66 0.02 6.61
CA LYS A 84 19.85 1.24 6.49
C LYS A 84 19.71 1.69 5.04
N ALA A 85 20.81 1.70 4.28
CA ALA A 85 20.79 2.09 2.87
C ALA A 85 19.87 1.21 2.01
N TYR A 86 19.91 -0.12 2.19
CA TYR A 86 19.00 -1.04 1.49
C TYR A 86 17.54 -0.81 1.87
N ALA A 87 17.26 -0.61 3.16
CA ALA A 87 15.91 -0.32 3.64
C ALA A 87 15.38 1.03 3.09
N ASP A 88 16.22 2.06 3.05
CA ASP A 88 15.88 3.39 2.53
C ASP A 88 15.61 3.34 1.02
N GLU A 89 16.38 2.55 0.26
CA GLU A 89 16.15 2.33 -1.18
C GLU A 89 14.81 1.64 -1.43
N LEU A 90 14.53 0.54 -0.74
CA LEU A 90 13.27 -0.19 -0.87
C LEU A 90 12.08 0.69 -0.46
N ASN A 91 12.20 1.40 0.66
CA ASN A 91 11.16 2.31 1.14
C ASN A 91 10.93 3.46 0.15
N GLY A 92 11.99 4.03 -0.41
CA GLY A 92 11.91 5.05 -1.45
C GLY A 92 11.15 4.56 -2.69
N TYR A 93 11.37 3.32 -3.08
CA TYR A 93 10.63 2.70 -4.19
C TYR A 93 9.16 2.47 -3.83
N ILE A 94 8.84 1.97 -2.63
CA ILE A 94 7.45 1.82 -2.16
C ILE A 94 6.73 3.17 -2.15
N GLU A 95 7.37 4.23 -1.68
CA GLU A 95 6.82 5.59 -1.69
C GLU A 95 6.61 6.11 -3.13
N SER A 96 7.46 5.72 -4.07
CA SER A 96 7.25 6.02 -5.50
C SER A 96 5.98 5.37 -6.06
N ILE A 97 5.69 4.12 -5.67
CA ILE A 97 4.46 3.42 -6.06
C ILE A 97 3.24 4.09 -5.41
N LYS A 98 3.32 4.45 -4.11
CA LYS A 98 2.25 5.20 -3.43
C LYS A 98 1.91 6.51 -4.15
N LYS A 99 2.92 7.23 -4.66
CA LYS A 99 2.71 8.44 -5.48
C LYS A 99 2.00 8.14 -6.80
N GLN A 100 2.30 7.01 -7.44
CA GLN A 100 1.57 6.59 -8.65
C GLN A 100 0.09 6.31 -8.33
N PHE A 101 -0.21 5.68 -7.19
CA PHE A 101 -1.60 5.52 -6.73
C PHE A 101 -2.31 6.86 -6.53
N LEU A 102 -1.64 7.83 -5.91
CA LEU A 102 -2.20 9.18 -5.74
C LEU A 102 -2.50 9.87 -7.07
N GLN A 103 -1.57 9.76 -8.03
CA GLN A 103 -1.77 10.35 -9.36
C GLN A 103 -2.92 9.69 -10.11
N ARG A 104 -3.01 8.36 -10.08
CA ARG A 104 -4.05 7.62 -10.78
C ARG A 104 -5.42 7.73 -10.12
N GLY A 105 -5.45 7.91 -8.80
CA GLY A 105 -6.66 8.10 -7.99
C GLY A 105 -7.15 9.54 -7.89
N ASN A 106 -6.67 10.45 -8.74
CA ASN A 106 -7.04 11.87 -8.77
C ASN A 106 -6.74 12.67 -7.48
N GLY A 107 -5.76 12.20 -6.72
CA GLY A 107 -5.27 12.82 -5.50
C GLY A 107 -6.10 12.51 -4.26
N ILE A 108 -5.92 13.35 -3.25
CA ILE A 108 -6.56 13.24 -1.93
C ILE A 108 -7.80 14.12 -1.91
N ASP A 109 -8.86 13.61 -1.32
CA ASP A 109 -10.05 14.37 -0.96
C ASP A 109 -9.77 15.25 0.26
N PRO A 110 -9.91 16.58 0.17
CA PRO A 110 -9.62 17.49 1.27
C PRO A 110 -10.57 17.35 2.47
N GLU A 111 -11.77 16.81 2.29
CA GLU A 111 -12.74 16.65 3.38
C GLU A 111 -12.45 15.39 4.19
N THR A 112 -12.13 14.29 3.51
CA THR A 112 -11.88 13.00 4.16
C THR A 112 -10.41 12.76 4.46
N ASN A 113 -9.49 13.53 3.87
CA ASN A 113 -8.04 13.30 3.89
C ASN A 113 -7.69 11.85 3.50
N ASP A 114 -8.35 11.35 2.43
CA ASP A 114 -8.22 10.00 1.90
C ASP A 114 -8.21 10.03 0.36
N PHE A 115 -7.89 8.93 -0.31
CA PHE A 115 -7.92 8.85 -1.77
C PHE A 115 -9.33 9.13 -2.32
N LYS A 116 -9.44 9.99 -3.35
CA LYS A 116 -10.73 10.28 -3.98
C LYS A 116 -11.39 9.06 -4.62
N GLN A 117 -10.59 8.16 -5.19
CA GLN A 117 -11.05 6.92 -5.83
C GLN A 117 -10.66 5.69 -5.02
N ARG A 118 -10.85 5.73 -3.70
CA ARG A 118 -10.44 4.66 -2.77
C ARG A 118 -11.17 3.32 -2.98
N ASP A 119 -12.33 3.36 -3.62
CA ASP A 119 -13.17 2.20 -3.97
C ASP A 119 -12.82 1.59 -5.35
N ASN A 120 -12.00 2.28 -6.14
CA ASN A 120 -11.64 1.86 -7.49
C ASN A 120 -10.57 0.74 -7.47
N LEU A 121 -11.02 -0.49 -7.76
CA LEU A 121 -10.18 -1.69 -7.77
C LEU A 121 -9.23 -1.76 -8.98
N ASP A 122 -9.51 -1.05 -10.07
CA ASP A 122 -8.75 -1.13 -11.31
C ASP A 122 -7.38 -0.44 -11.18
N ILE A 123 -7.29 0.60 -10.36
CA ILE A 123 -6.05 1.37 -10.18
C ILE A 123 -4.92 0.48 -9.67
N ALA A 124 -5.21 -0.35 -8.66
CA ALA A 124 -4.23 -1.27 -8.08
C ALA A 124 -3.75 -2.30 -9.11
N GLN A 125 -4.69 -2.87 -9.87
CA GLN A 125 -4.40 -3.85 -10.91
C GLN A 125 -3.57 -3.23 -12.06
N ASP A 126 -3.92 -2.02 -12.50
CA ASP A 126 -3.23 -1.35 -13.59
C ASP A 126 -1.76 -1.07 -13.23
N ILE A 127 -1.50 -0.55 -12.04
CA ILE A 127 -0.12 -0.22 -11.63
C ILE A 127 0.68 -1.50 -11.31
N MET A 128 0.13 -2.39 -10.49
CA MET A 128 0.91 -3.52 -9.94
C MET A 128 1.06 -4.67 -10.93
N ILE A 129 0.03 -4.93 -11.75
CA ILE A 129 0.01 -6.05 -12.69
C ILE A 129 0.34 -5.58 -14.09
N ASN A 130 -0.42 -4.64 -14.68
CA ASN A 130 -0.18 -4.19 -16.06
C ASN A 130 1.12 -3.38 -16.17
N GLY A 131 1.36 -2.48 -15.22
CA GLY A 131 2.58 -1.68 -15.08
C GLY A 131 3.78 -2.47 -14.58
N LYS A 132 3.58 -3.73 -14.16
CA LYS A 132 4.60 -4.66 -13.64
C LYS A 132 5.35 -4.14 -12.42
N GLU A 133 4.86 -3.10 -11.74
CA GLU A 133 5.47 -2.57 -10.52
C GLU A 133 5.49 -3.65 -9.41
N GLY A 134 4.53 -4.57 -9.39
CA GLY A 134 4.54 -5.70 -8.45
C GLY A 134 5.70 -6.68 -8.69
N ILE A 135 6.09 -6.92 -9.95
CA ILE A 135 7.23 -7.80 -10.28
C ILE A 135 8.55 -7.11 -9.88
N LYS A 136 8.67 -5.81 -10.18
CA LYS A 136 9.83 -5.00 -9.80
C LYS A 136 9.99 -4.92 -8.28
N LEU A 137 8.90 -4.64 -7.57
CA LEU A 137 8.87 -4.61 -6.10
C LEU A 137 9.29 -5.96 -5.51
N LYS A 138 8.72 -7.06 -6.00
CA LYS A 138 9.10 -8.42 -5.56
C LYS A 138 10.59 -8.69 -5.77
N LYS A 139 11.15 -8.24 -6.90
CA LYS A 139 12.57 -8.42 -7.18
C LYS A 139 13.43 -7.65 -6.16
N MET A 140 13.13 -6.37 -5.92
CA MET A 140 13.86 -5.57 -4.93
C MET A 140 13.78 -6.14 -3.52
N ILE A 141 12.60 -6.61 -3.09
CA ILE A 141 12.44 -7.24 -1.77
C ILE A 141 13.35 -8.48 -1.62
N ASN A 142 13.56 -9.25 -2.68
CA ASN A 142 14.43 -10.43 -2.63
C ASN A 142 15.93 -10.09 -2.74
N GLU A 143 16.27 -8.89 -3.22
CA GLU A 143 17.65 -8.41 -3.36
C GLU A 143 18.12 -7.61 -2.14
N THR A 144 17.19 -7.19 -1.28
CA THR A 144 17.41 -6.50 0.01
C THR A 144 17.63 -7.53 1.12
#